data_AF-A0A7W9IGJ2-F1
#
_entry.id   AF-A0A7W9IGJ2-F1
#
_cell.length_a   1.000
_cell.length_b   1.000
_cell.length_c   1.000
_cell.angle_alpha   90.00
_cell.angle_beta   90.00
_cell.angle_gamma   90.00
#
_symmetry.space_group_name_H-M   'P 1'
#
loop_
_entity.id
_entity.type
_entity.pdbx_description
1 polymer ?
#
loop_
_entity_poly.entity_id
_entity_poly.type
_entity_poly.pdbx_seq_one_letter_code
_entity_poly.pdbx_strand_id
1 'polypeptide(L)'
;MTKMTGKEPAPLLPEIARGRLLTVEEVAERLNTTTRFPRRLIEERRIAFVRIGRNVRTPEAALEAFIAAGLVEPITINRGRRAA
;
A
#
# COMPACT_ATOMS: atom_id res chain seq x y z
N MET A 1 -21.01 23.42 -26.33
CA MET A 1 -20.35 22.13 -26.65
C MET A 1 -18.99 22.09 -25.98
N THR A 2 -18.94 21.75 -24.69
CA THR A 2 -17.68 21.36 -24.01
C THR A 2 -18.08 20.38 -22.91
N LYS A 3 -17.31 19.30 -22.82
CA LYS A 3 -17.78 17.95 -22.51
C LYS A 3 -18.39 17.80 -21.11
N MET A 4 -19.47 17.02 -21.06
CA MET A 4 -19.85 16.23 -19.90
C MET A 4 -18.67 15.33 -19.54
N THR A 5 -17.81 15.77 -18.62
CA THR A 5 -16.99 14.81 -17.88
C THR A 5 -17.95 14.16 -16.91
N GLY A 6 -18.46 12.98 -17.30
CA GLY A 6 -19.21 12.12 -16.39
C GLY A 6 -18.41 12.01 -15.11
N LYS A 7 -18.93 12.64 -14.05
CA LYS A 7 -18.35 12.61 -12.72
C LYS A 7 -18.18 11.14 -12.39
N GLU A 8 -16.93 10.70 -12.33
CA GLU A 8 -16.55 9.34 -11.94
C GLU A 8 -17.43 8.93 -10.77
N PRO A 9 -18.05 7.73 -10.78
CA PRO A 9 -18.74 7.28 -9.60
C PRO A 9 -17.69 7.30 -8.50
N ALA A 10 -17.85 8.24 -7.56
CA ALA A 10 -16.99 8.33 -6.39
C ALA A 10 -16.85 6.90 -5.87
N PRO A 11 -15.62 6.38 -5.72
CA PRO A 11 -15.48 5.01 -5.33
C PRO A 11 -16.16 4.88 -3.98
N LEU A 12 -17.14 3.98 -3.88
CA LEU A 12 -17.87 3.69 -2.64
C LEU A 12 -16.93 3.18 -1.52
N LEU A 13 -15.64 3.02 -1.85
CA LEU A 13 -14.53 2.64 -0.99
C LEU A 13 -13.39 3.66 -1.14
N PRO A 14 -12.65 3.98 -0.08
CA PRO A 14 -11.45 4.80 -0.18
C PRO A 14 -10.43 4.15 -1.13
N GLU A 15 -9.57 4.94 -1.78
CA GLU A 15 -8.65 4.41 -2.81
C GLU A 15 -7.72 3.30 -2.28
N ILE A 16 -7.31 3.44 -1.03
CA ILE A 16 -6.56 2.45 -0.23
C ILE A 16 -7.31 1.11 -0.03
N ALA A 17 -8.61 1.05 -0.28
CA ALA A 17 -9.41 -0.18 -0.23
C ALA A 17 -9.72 -0.76 -1.62
N ARG A 18 -9.13 -0.23 -2.70
CA ARG A 18 -9.26 -0.80 -4.05
C ARG A 18 -8.36 -2.02 -4.24
N GLY A 19 -8.71 -2.80 -5.26
CA GLY A 19 -7.92 -3.95 -5.71
C GLY A 19 -8.35 -5.25 -5.03
N ARG A 20 -7.53 -6.30 -5.21
CA ARG A 20 -7.82 -7.62 -4.64
C ARG A 20 -7.57 -7.62 -3.14
N LEU A 21 -8.39 -8.39 -2.43
CA LEU A 21 -8.26 -8.58 -0.98
C LEU A 21 -7.29 -9.72 -0.71
N LEU A 22 -6.08 -9.37 -0.28
CA LEU A 22 -5.00 -10.31 0.01
C LEU A 22 -5.18 -10.93 1.40
N THR A 23 -4.83 -12.20 1.50
CA THR A 23 -4.70 -12.93 2.76
C THR A 23 -3.42 -12.53 3.48
N VAL A 24 -3.33 -12.87 4.78
CA VAL A 24 -2.12 -12.63 5.58
C VAL A 24 -0.89 -13.33 4.98
N GLU A 25 -1.09 -14.50 4.38
CA GLU A 25 -0.03 -15.30 3.73
C GLU A 25 0.45 -14.62 2.44
N GLU A 26 -0.47 -14.19 1.58
CA GLU A 26 -0.14 -13.47 0.34
C GLU A 26 0.56 -12.13 0.61
N VAL A 27 0.16 -11.42 1.67
CA VAL A 27 0.84 -10.20 2.11
C VAL A 27 2.27 -10.52 2.58
N ALA A 28 2.45 -11.63 3.30
CA ALA A 28 3.75 -12.07 3.78
C ALA A 28 4.69 -12.41 2.61
N GLU A 29 4.18 -13.17 1.62
CA GLU A 29 4.90 -13.47 0.38
C GLU A 29 5.29 -12.21 -0.38
N ARG A 30 4.36 -11.27 -0.56
CA ARG A 30 4.62 -10.03 -1.31
C ARG A 30 5.64 -9.12 -0.62
N LEU A 31 5.68 -9.12 0.71
CA LEU A 31 6.70 -8.40 1.48
C LEU A 31 7.98 -9.20 1.67
N ASN A 32 8.03 -10.46 1.22
CA ASN A 32 9.11 -11.40 1.48
C ASN A 32 9.44 -11.53 2.98
N THR A 33 8.41 -11.59 3.82
CA THR A 33 8.49 -11.68 5.29
C THR A 33 7.72 -12.90 5.82
N THR A 34 7.84 -13.17 7.11
CA THR A 34 7.03 -14.22 7.77
C THR A 34 5.62 -13.71 8.09
N THR A 35 4.64 -14.61 8.19
CA THR A 35 3.24 -14.27 8.51
C THR A 35 3.05 -13.55 9.85
N ARG A 36 4.04 -13.63 10.76
CA ARG A 36 4.07 -12.87 12.02
C ARG A 36 4.14 -11.37 11.78
N PHE A 37 4.84 -10.93 10.73
CA PHE A 37 5.02 -9.51 10.43
C PHE A 37 3.72 -8.84 9.97
N PRO A 38 2.97 -9.36 8.97
CA PRO A 38 1.65 -8.81 8.63
C PRO A 38 0.65 -8.84 9.79
N ARG A 39 0.68 -9.88 10.64
CA ARG A 39 -0.17 -9.92 11.86
C ARG A 39 0.15 -8.77 12.81
N ARG A 40 1.45 -8.53 13.05
CA ARG A 40 1.91 -7.41 13.86
C ARG A 40 1.49 -6.06 13.26
N LEU A 41 1.57 -5.88 11.95
CA LEU A 41 1.10 -4.65 11.28
C LEU A 41 -0.40 -4.41 11.49
N ILE A 42 -1.21 -5.48 11.47
CA ILE A 42 -2.65 -5.41 11.70
C ILE A 42 -2.95 -5.07 13.18
N GLU A 43 -2.27 -5.72 14.12
CA GLU A 43 -2.41 -5.48 15.56
C GLU A 43 -2.03 -4.05 15.94
N GLU A 44 -0.91 -3.54 15.40
CA GLU A 44 -0.45 -2.16 15.56
C GLU A 44 -1.27 -1.14 14.73
N ARG A 45 -2.20 -1.61 13.89
CA ARG A 45 -2.99 -0.80 12.94
C ARG A 45 -2.16 0.08 12.01
N ARG A 46 -0.99 -0.41 11.60
CA ARG A 46 -0.07 0.29 10.68
C ARG A 46 -0.42 0.13 9.20
N ILE A 47 -1.37 -0.74 8.88
CA ILE A 47 -1.89 -0.97 7.54
C ILE A 47 -3.42 -1.02 7.59
N ALA A 48 -4.08 -0.53 6.53
CA ALA A 48 -5.52 -0.69 6.39
C ALA A 48 -5.89 -2.16 6.13
N PHE A 49 -6.90 -2.65 6.84
CA PHE A 49 -7.39 -4.01 6.70
C PHE A 49 -8.92 -4.05 6.74
N VAL A 50 -9.49 -5.05 6.10
CA VAL A 50 -10.92 -5.35 6.11
C VAL A 50 -11.13 -6.58 6.98
N ARG A 51 -12.06 -6.47 7.92
CA ARG A 51 -12.46 -7.59 8.78
C ARG A 51 -13.69 -8.25 8.19
N ILE A 52 -13.55 -9.53 7.81
CA ILE A 52 -14.62 -10.36 7.23
C ILE A 52 -14.88 -11.49 8.22
N GLY A 53 -15.74 -11.22 9.20
CA GLY A 53 -15.97 -12.13 10.33
C GLY A 53 -14.68 -12.39 11.13
N ARG A 54 -14.22 -13.64 11.14
CA ARG A 54 -12.95 -14.04 11.78
C ARG A 54 -11.72 -13.83 10.89
N ASN A 55 -11.93 -13.62 9.59
CA ASN A 55 -10.86 -13.49 8.62
C ASN A 55 -10.46 -12.03 8.48
N VAL A 56 -9.15 -11.79 8.36
CA VAL A 56 -8.61 -10.48 8.03
C VAL A 56 -8.08 -10.52 6.60
N ARG A 57 -8.39 -9.47 5.85
CA ARG A 57 -7.90 -9.26 4.49
C ARG A 57 -7.29 -7.87 4.36
N THR A 58 -6.24 -7.77 3.57
CA THR A 58 -5.56 -6.51 3.29
C THR A 58 -5.81 -6.15 1.83
N PRO A 59 -6.41 -4.99 1.52
CA PRO A 59 -6.51 -4.53 0.15
C PRO A 59 -5.13 -4.38 -0.47
N GLU A 60 -4.99 -4.74 -1.74
CA GLU A 60 -3.75 -4.58 -2.50
C GLU A 60 -3.25 -3.13 -2.50
N ALA A 61 -4.16 -2.16 -2.70
CA ALA A 61 -3.80 -0.74 -2.66
C ALA A 61 -3.30 -0.28 -1.27
N ALA A 62 -3.83 -0.84 -0.18
CA ALA A 62 -3.34 -0.55 1.17
C ALA A 62 -1.91 -1.05 1.39
N LEU A 63 -1.59 -2.22 0.82
CA LEU A 63 -0.25 -2.78 0.87
C LEU A 63 0.74 -1.94 0.05
N GLU A 64 0.35 -1.51 -1.14
CA GLU A 64 1.15 -0.61 -1.97
C GLU A 64 1.40 0.73 -1.30
N ALA A 65 0.36 1.32 -0.69
CA ALA A 65 0.50 2.55 0.08
C ALA A 65 1.46 2.38 1.28
N PHE A 66 1.42 1.23 1.96
CA PHE A 66 2.36 0.92 3.04
C PHE A 66 3.80 0.81 2.54
N ILE A 67 4.02 0.13 1.42
CA ILE A 67 5.34 0.03 0.79
C ILE A 67 5.83 1.43 0.41
N ALA A 68 5.00 2.22 -0.27
CA ALA A 68 5.32 3.57 -0.69
C ALA A 68 5.69 4.48 0.49
N ALA A 69 4.96 4.39 1.61
CA ALA A 69 5.27 5.15 2.82
C ALA A 69 6.59 4.71 3.50
N GLY A 70 7.01 3.45 3.30
CA GLY A 70 8.27 2.90 3.80
C GLY A 70 9.45 3.03 2.83
N LEU A 71 9.25 3.54 1.62
CA LEU A 71 10.32 3.77 0.65
C LEU A 71 11.21 4.91 1.13
N VAL A 72 12.50 4.64 1.27
CA VAL A 72 13.53 5.64 1.54
C VAL A 72 14.21 5.97 0.22
N GLU A 73 14.16 7.25 -0.18
CA GLU A 73 14.82 7.69 -1.40
C GLU A 73 16.35 7.55 -1.29
N PRO A 74 17.01 7.12 -2.38
CA PRO A 74 18.47 6.98 -2.38
C PRO A 74 19.15 8.34 -2.22
N ILE A 75 20.19 8.40 -1.39
CA ILE A 75 21.01 9.61 -1.22
C ILE A 75 21.82 9.83 -2.49
N THR A 76 21.51 10.89 -3.23
CA THR A 76 22.31 11.32 -4.39
C THR A 76 23.49 12.18 -3.90
N ILE A 77 24.67 11.57 -3.77
CA ILE A 77 25.89 12.32 -3.48
C ILE A 77 26.34 12.97 -4.78
N ASN A 78 25.94 14.22 -5.02
CA ASN A 78 26.49 15.01 -6.12
C ASN A 78 27.96 15.32 -5.81
N ARG A 79 28.86 14.41 -6.17
CA ARG A 79 30.30 14.71 -6.22
C ARG A 79 30.53 15.67 -7.37
N GLY A 80 30.35 16.95 -7.09
CA GLY A 80 30.73 18.02 -8.00
C GLY A 80 32.17 17.79 -8.46
N ARG A 81 32.34 17.51 -9.76
CA ARG A 81 33.63 17.66 -10.43
C ARG A 81 34.07 19.10 -10.20
N ARG A 82 35.00 19.31 -9.28
CA ARG A 82 35.88 20.47 -9.28
C ARG A 82 37.03 20.10 -10.20
N ALA A 83 36.87 20.36 -11.49
CA ALA A 83 38.00 20.43 -12.40
C ALA A 83 38.61 21.84 -12.22
N ALA A 84 39.86 21.85 -11.78
CA ALA A 84 40.72 23.03 -11.74
C ALA A 84 41.20 23.37 -13.15
#